data_AF-A0ABC9TRH2-F1
#
_entry.id   AF-A0ABC9TRH2-F1
#
_cell.length_a   1.000
_cell.length_b   1.000
_cell.length_c   1.000
_cell.angle_alpha   90.00
_cell.angle_beta   90.00
_cell.angle_gamma   90.00
#
_symmetry.space_group_name_H-M   'P 1'
#
loop_
_entity.id
_entity.type
_entity.pdbx_description
1 polymer ?
#
loop_
_entity_poly.entity_id
_entity_poly.type
_entity_poly.pdbx_seq_one_letter_code
_entity_poly.pdbx_strand_id
1 'polypeptide(L)'
;MDGLVIGMDLCDTYTHISCMEPEQTWVIPTVVCKNKNADEWYVEEEAYAHTLVGDGIMEDKLLTQVMKDGTATIGGIKYEGIYLLKMFLEKALELPKKAAGSREIASIVIAVSCLDVKLMDSLLYCADYLKIPRDRVHLISHTESFVYYVMSQKREVWSNQVGMFDLTNQSLRYYELKVQRGLRQMQVVADCENLEEGFHLDVLDNTAGARLADRILCSCADRILQKRLFSAIVLTGKGFENTEWAPEFMKQVCSRRRLFVENSLFSKGALMKAADYLQEKSSYPFICICEGRLKTTVSVKVLNHDKEGQLVLAAAGDNWYEAKSTVDFIVTGNPEVEFTISPLDPKKKKLVKIGLEDFPKRPDRTTKIELSLGFSDDRTMVAVIKDKGFGEIFPAENVMIKQEVGL
;
A
#
# COMPACT_ATOMS: atom_id res chain seq x y z
N MET A 1 -14.57 -4.35 -22.32
CA MET A 1 -14.60 -3.50 -21.11
C MET A 1 -14.54 -2.06 -21.60
N ASP A 2 -15.41 -1.18 -21.10
CA ASP A 2 -15.37 0.24 -21.50
C ASP A 2 -14.32 0.94 -20.64
N GLY A 3 -13.12 1.12 -21.19
CA GLY A 3 -12.00 1.82 -20.56
C GLY A 3 -10.82 0.94 -20.15
N LEU A 4 -9.68 1.59 -19.88
CA LEU A 4 -8.43 0.96 -19.51
C LEU A 4 -8.44 0.45 -18.07
N VAL A 5 -7.83 -0.71 -17.85
CA VAL A 5 -7.53 -1.27 -16.53
C VAL A 5 -6.03 -1.16 -16.32
N ILE A 6 -5.61 -0.38 -15.33
CA ILE A 6 -4.21 0.03 -15.14
C ILE A 6 -3.72 -0.35 -13.75
N GLY A 7 -2.56 -1.01 -13.70
CA GLY A 7 -1.74 -1.10 -12.49
C GLY A 7 -0.51 -0.22 -12.65
N MET A 8 -0.25 0.64 -11.67
CA MET A 8 0.90 1.54 -11.66
C MET A 8 1.76 1.25 -10.44
N ASP A 9 3.06 1.09 -10.60
CA ASP A 9 4.04 1.19 -9.53
C ASP A 9 4.68 2.57 -9.63
N LEU A 10 4.48 3.39 -8.60
CA LEU A 10 4.91 4.77 -8.56
C LEU A 10 5.98 4.95 -7.48
N CYS A 11 7.22 5.15 -7.92
CA CYS A 11 8.36 5.49 -7.06
C CYS A 11 9.15 6.69 -7.61
N ASP A 12 10.07 7.26 -6.82
CA ASP A 12 10.85 8.45 -7.22
C ASP A 12 11.86 8.21 -8.35
N THR A 13 12.19 6.95 -8.65
CA THR A 13 13.17 6.59 -9.69
C THR A 13 12.53 6.23 -11.02
N TYR A 14 11.65 5.21 -11.04
CA TYR A 14 10.99 4.74 -12.25
C TYR A 14 9.54 4.40 -11.94
N THR A 15 8.63 4.81 -12.82
CA THR A 15 7.22 4.43 -12.77
C THR A 15 7.00 3.30 -13.76
N HIS A 16 6.44 2.19 -13.29
CA HIS A 16 5.99 1.10 -14.15
C HIS A 16 4.49 1.18 -14.30
N ILE A 17 3.99 1.12 -15.54
CA ILE A 17 2.57 1.18 -15.85
C ILE A 17 2.22 -0.08 -16.63
N SER A 18 1.41 -0.96 -16.06
CA SER A 18 0.92 -2.16 -16.72
C SER A 18 -0.56 -1.97 -17.08
N CYS A 19 -0.92 -2.23 -18.34
CA CYS A 19 -2.30 -2.19 -18.81
C CYS A 19 -2.76 -3.59 -19.23
N MET A 20 -4.06 -3.87 -19.04
CA MET A 20 -4.67 -5.14 -19.47
C MET A 20 -4.90 -5.19 -20.98
N GLU A 21 -5.39 -4.09 -21.56
CA GLU A 21 -5.71 -3.99 -22.99
C GLU A 21 -5.22 -2.62 -23.53
N PRO A 22 -4.16 -2.58 -24.37
CA PRO A 22 -3.31 -3.71 -24.76
C PRO A 22 -2.52 -4.25 -23.56
N GLU A 23 -2.21 -5.55 -23.59
CA GLU A 23 -1.35 -6.18 -22.58
C GLU A 23 0.10 -5.69 -22.79
N GLN A 24 0.45 -4.61 -22.09
CA GLN A 24 1.74 -3.95 -22.22
C GLN A 24 2.15 -3.33 -20.89
N THR A 25 3.46 -3.25 -20.67
CA THR A 25 4.04 -2.49 -19.56
C THR A 25 4.99 -1.42 -20.09
N TRP A 26 4.80 -0.19 -19.61
CA TRP A 26 5.72 0.94 -19.83
C TRP A 26 6.56 1.12 -18.58
N VAL A 27 7.85 1.40 -18.76
CA VAL A 27 8.79 1.70 -17.68
C VAL A 27 9.43 3.03 -18.00
N ILE A 28 9.13 4.03 -17.18
CA ILE A 28 9.48 5.43 -17.45
C ILE A 28 10.20 6.03 -16.25
N PRO A 29 11.26 6.85 -16.40
CA PRO A 29 11.82 7.59 -15.28
C PRO A 29 10.75 8.51 -14.67
N THR A 30 10.68 8.57 -13.34
CA THR A 30 9.73 9.44 -12.63
C THR A 30 10.23 10.88 -12.60
N VAL A 31 10.27 11.48 -13.80
CA VAL A 31 10.82 12.80 -14.07
C VAL A 31 9.85 13.54 -14.97
N VAL A 32 9.68 14.84 -14.73
CA VAL A 32 8.91 15.72 -15.61
C VAL A 32 9.79 16.86 -16.10
N CYS A 33 9.72 17.14 -17.40
CA CYS A 33 10.44 18.25 -18.03
C CYS A 33 9.47 19.36 -18.41
N LYS A 34 9.83 20.60 -18.05
CA LYS A 34 9.10 21.81 -18.46
C LYS A 34 9.87 22.55 -19.53
N ASN A 35 9.20 22.88 -20.63
CA ASN A 35 9.73 23.85 -21.59
C ASN A 35 9.88 25.23 -20.93
N LYS A 36 11.05 25.86 -21.07
CA LYS A 36 11.34 27.22 -20.56
C LYS A 36 10.57 28.30 -21.32
N ASN A 37 10.25 28.03 -22.59
CA ASN A 37 9.73 29.02 -23.54
C ASN A 37 8.23 28.83 -23.85
N ALA A 38 7.66 27.67 -23.52
CA ALA A 38 6.26 27.33 -23.78
C ALA A 38 5.60 26.70 -22.55
N ASP A 39 4.28 26.76 -22.43
CA ASP A 39 3.55 26.08 -21.35
C ASP A 39 3.31 24.59 -21.64
N GLU A 40 4.41 23.88 -21.88
CA GLU A 40 4.41 22.47 -22.28
C GLU A 40 5.28 21.63 -21.34
N TRP A 41 4.78 20.43 -21.05
CA TRP A 41 5.40 19.46 -20.16
C TRP A 41 5.61 18.15 -20.91
N TYR A 42 6.74 17.50 -20.64
CA TYR A 42 7.16 16.26 -21.31
C TYR A 42 7.69 15.26 -20.29
N VAL A 43 7.67 13.98 -20.70
CA VAL A 43 8.26 12.83 -19.99
C VAL A 43 9.06 12.02 -21.02
N GLU A 44 9.75 10.96 -20.59
CA GLU A 44 10.45 10.04 -21.51
C GLU A 44 11.48 10.73 -22.42
N GLU A 45 11.68 10.18 -23.62
CA GLU A 45 12.62 10.66 -24.64
C GLU A 45 12.42 12.16 -24.97
N GLU A 46 11.18 12.66 -24.97
CA GLU A 46 10.88 14.07 -25.21
C GLU A 46 11.47 14.97 -24.10
N ALA A 47 11.35 14.56 -22.84
CA ALA A 47 11.94 15.29 -21.71
C ALA A 47 13.47 15.39 -21.82
N TYR A 48 14.14 14.30 -22.22
CA TYR A 48 15.57 14.29 -22.44
C TYR A 48 15.98 15.14 -23.65
N ALA A 49 15.22 15.08 -24.75
CA ALA A 49 15.48 15.87 -25.94
C ALA A 49 15.47 17.39 -25.65
N HIS A 50 14.45 17.88 -24.95
CA HIS A 50 14.37 19.28 -24.55
C HIS A 50 15.50 19.70 -23.59
N THR A 51 15.93 18.79 -22.71
CA THR A 51 17.09 19.07 -21.85
C THR A 51 18.38 19.17 -22.65
N LEU A 52 18.59 18.27 -23.61
CA LEU A 52 19.79 18.26 -24.47
C LEU A 52 19.88 19.50 -25.36
N VAL A 53 18.75 19.99 -25.88
CA VAL A 53 18.67 21.23 -26.66
C VAL A 53 18.80 22.48 -25.78
N GLY A 54 18.61 22.33 -24.45
CA GLY A 54 18.77 23.39 -23.47
C GLY A 54 17.53 24.25 -23.24
N ASP A 55 16.39 23.90 -23.83
CA ASP A 55 15.10 24.57 -23.67
C ASP A 55 14.20 23.91 -22.62
N GLY A 56 14.60 22.76 -22.06
CA GLY A 56 13.92 22.07 -20.95
C GLY A 56 14.62 22.20 -19.59
N ILE A 57 13.84 22.07 -18.51
CA ILE A 57 14.34 21.80 -17.14
C ILE A 57 13.61 20.56 -16.62
N MET A 58 14.37 19.55 -16.20
CA MET A 58 13.85 18.33 -15.59
C MET A 58 13.78 18.44 -14.08
N GLU A 59 12.69 17.95 -13.51
CA GLU A 59 12.49 17.78 -12.08
C GLU A 59 12.25 16.31 -11.75
N ASP A 60 12.97 15.81 -10.75
CA ASP A 60 12.92 14.43 -10.27
C ASP A 60 12.40 14.35 -8.82
N LYS A 61 12.37 13.12 -8.28
CA LYS A 61 11.99 12.85 -6.88
C LYS A 61 10.64 13.44 -6.50
N LEU A 62 9.69 13.36 -7.43
CA LEU A 62 8.40 14.04 -7.37
C LEU A 62 7.61 13.65 -6.11
N LEU A 63 7.65 12.39 -5.68
CA LEU A 63 6.95 11.93 -4.47
C LEU A 63 7.64 12.50 -3.23
N THR A 64 8.98 12.48 -3.18
CA THR A 64 9.72 13.14 -2.10
C THR A 64 9.42 14.63 -2.03
N GLN A 65 9.30 15.32 -3.16
CA GLN A 65 8.91 16.74 -3.19
C GLN A 65 7.52 16.94 -2.61
N VAL A 66 6.53 16.12 -2.98
CA VAL A 66 5.17 16.17 -2.38
C VAL A 66 5.23 15.98 -0.87
N MET A 67 5.89 14.91 -0.40
CA MET A 67 5.94 14.59 1.03
C MET A 67 6.61 15.70 1.84
N LYS A 68 7.62 16.39 1.29
CA LYS A 68 8.40 17.43 1.98
C LYS A 68 7.94 18.88 1.74
N ASP A 69 6.79 19.10 1.08
CA ASP A 69 6.37 20.45 0.64
C ASP A 69 7.46 21.14 -0.21
N GLY A 70 8.17 20.34 -1.00
CA GLY A 70 9.23 20.75 -1.89
C GLY A 70 8.69 21.58 -3.06
N THR A 71 9.57 22.39 -3.63
CA THR A 71 9.24 23.29 -4.73
C THR A 71 10.41 23.40 -5.69
N ALA A 72 10.12 23.47 -6.99
CA ALA A 72 11.11 23.73 -8.03
C ALA A 72 10.92 25.14 -8.60
N THR A 73 12.02 25.80 -8.99
CA THR A 73 11.94 27.09 -9.69
C THR A 73 12.41 26.92 -11.12
N ILE A 74 11.47 27.00 -12.06
CA ILE A 74 11.71 26.78 -13.49
C ILE A 74 11.36 28.05 -14.23
N GLY A 75 12.34 28.65 -14.92
CA GLY A 75 12.12 29.90 -15.68
C GLY A 75 11.66 31.07 -14.81
N GLY A 76 12.05 31.10 -13.53
CA GLY A 76 11.64 32.13 -12.57
C GLY A 76 10.24 31.92 -11.96
N ILE A 77 9.53 30.86 -12.34
CA ILE A 77 8.24 30.49 -11.76
C ILE A 77 8.46 29.36 -10.75
N LYS A 78 7.90 29.54 -9.55
CA LYS A 78 7.94 28.54 -8.47
C LYS A 78 6.77 27.56 -8.65
N TYR A 79 7.08 26.28 -8.77
CA TYR A 79 6.13 25.18 -8.84
C TYR A 79 6.19 24.33 -7.57
N GLU A 80 5.03 23.96 -7.04
CA GLU A 80 4.93 23.05 -5.90
C GLU A 80 5.11 21.59 -6.36
N GLY A 81 5.67 20.75 -5.50
CA GLY A 81 5.90 19.33 -5.81
C GLY A 81 4.63 18.60 -6.27
N ILE A 82 3.47 18.90 -5.66
CA ILE A 82 2.19 18.30 -6.06
C ILE A 82 1.79 18.70 -7.49
N TYR A 83 2.11 19.92 -7.91
CA TYR A 83 1.85 20.35 -9.29
C TYR A 83 2.76 19.61 -10.27
N LEU A 84 4.03 19.40 -9.93
CA LEU A 84 4.97 18.64 -10.76
C LEU A 84 4.56 17.18 -10.89
N LEU A 85 4.18 16.53 -9.78
CA LEU A 85 3.65 15.16 -9.77
C LEU A 85 2.39 15.05 -10.64
N LYS A 86 1.49 16.02 -10.55
CA LYS A 86 0.29 16.09 -11.37
C LYS A 86 0.61 16.15 -12.86
N MET A 87 1.57 16.99 -13.26
CA MET A 87 1.99 17.07 -14.67
C MET A 87 2.66 15.78 -15.15
N PHE A 88 3.46 15.14 -14.30
CA PHE A 88 4.02 13.83 -14.58
C PHE A 88 2.93 12.78 -14.83
N LEU A 89 1.99 12.62 -13.89
CA LEU A 89 0.91 11.63 -14.00
C LEU A 89 0.02 11.87 -15.23
N GLU A 90 -0.25 13.13 -15.57
CA GLU A 90 -0.97 13.49 -16.79
C GLU A 90 -0.27 12.91 -18.02
N LYS A 91 1.04 13.15 -18.17
CA LYS A 91 1.83 12.70 -19.32
C LYS A 91 2.08 11.19 -19.31
N ALA A 92 2.36 10.62 -18.14
CA ALA A 92 2.58 9.20 -17.95
C ALA A 92 1.35 8.37 -18.36
N LEU A 93 0.14 8.80 -17.99
CA LEU A 93 -1.11 8.11 -18.33
C LEU A 93 -1.52 8.31 -19.80
N GLU A 94 -0.95 9.26 -20.54
CA GLU A 94 -1.18 9.35 -21.98
C GLU A 94 -0.52 8.18 -22.75
N LEU A 95 0.53 7.55 -22.21
CA LEU A 95 1.18 6.39 -22.84
C LEU A 95 0.21 5.21 -23.04
N PRO A 96 -0.42 4.65 -21.98
CA PRO A 96 -1.38 3.57 -22.14
C PRO A 96 -2.63 4.02 -22.92
N LYS A 97 -3.12 5.25 -22.72
CA LYS A 97 -4.30 5.76 -23.45
C LYS A 97 -4.07 5.81 -24.96
N LYS A 98 -2.92 6.32 -25.40
CA LYS A 98 -2.53 6.35 -26.82
C LYS A 98 -2.42 4.95 -27.39
N ALA A 99 -1.79 4.02 -26.67
CA ALA A 99 -1.63 2.64 -27.12
C ALA A 99 -2.97 1.89 -27.22
N ALA A 100 -3.91 2.14 -26.29
CA ALA A 100 -5.24 1.54 -26.30
C ALA A 100 -6.22 2.23 -27.27
N GLY A 101 -5.90 3.42 -27.78
CA GLY A 101 -6.84 4.24 -28.55
C GLY A 101 -8.06 4.69 -27.74
N SER A 102 -7.97 4.69 -26.41
CA SER A 102 -9.06 5.05 -25.49
C SER A 102 -8.56 6.03 -24.43
N ARG A 103 -9.43 6.96 -24.03
CA ARG A 103 -9.14 7.96 -22.99
C ARG A 103 -9.72 7.59 -21.62
N GLU A 104 -10.67 6.67 -21.59
CA GLU A 104 -11.39 6.33 -20.37
C GLU A 104 -10.59 5.32 -19.54
N ILE A 105 -10.47 5.58 -18.24
CA ILE A 105 -9.90 4.63 -17.28
C ILE A 105 -11.06 4.00 -16.52
N ALA A 106 -11.21 2.68 -16.64
CA ALA A 106 -12.22 1.89 -15.95
C ALA A 106 -11.81 1.60 -14.49
N SER A 107 -10.52 1.36 -14.25
CA SER A 107 -9.95 1.12 -12.93
C SER A 107 -8.45 1.38 -12.95
N ILE A 108 -7.94 2.08 -11.95
CA ILE A 108 -6.51 2.29 -11.73
C ILE A 108 -6.15 1.98 -10.28
N VAL A 109 -5.14 1.12 -10.10
CA VAL A 109 -4.51 0.86 -8.81
C VAL A 109 -3.08 1.36 -8.85
N ILE A 110 -2.71 2.22 -7.90
CA ILE A 110 -1.35 2.75 -7.75
C ILE A 110 -0.70 2.08 -6.53
N ALA A 111 0.32 1.27 -6.78
CA ALA A 111 1.21 0.72 -5.79
C ALA A 111 2.28 1.74 -5.40
N VAL A 112 2.48 1.94 -4.10
CA VAL A 112 3.50 2.83 -3.55
C VAL A 112 4.28 2.14 -2.43
N SER A 113 5.53 2.57 -2.25
CA SER A 113 6.45 1.94 -1.29
C SER A 113 6.09 2.21 0.18
N CYS A 114 5.23 3.19 0.45
CA CYS A 114 4.68 3.51 1.76
C CYS A 114 3.33 4.24 1.60
N LEU A 115 2.32 3.84 2.37
CA LEU A 115 0.99 4.46 2.36
C LEU A 115 0.92 5.63 3.36
N ASP A 116 1.66 6.70 3.07
CA ASP A 116 1.62 7.95 3.84
C ASP A 116 0.37 8.77 3.50
N VAL A 117 -0.29 9.34 4.52
CA VAL A 117 -1.55 10.10 4.37
C VAL A 117 -1.40 11.24 3.36
N LYS A 118 -0.30 11.99 3.43
CA LYS A 118 -0.09 13.15 2.57
C LYS A 118 0.12 12.73 1.12
N LEU A 119 0.87 11.64 0.90
CA LEU A 119 1.04 11.09 -0.44
C LEU A 119 -0.31 10.58 -0.99
N MET A 120 -1.08 9.84 -0.19
CA MET A 120 -2.39 9.32 -0.60
C MET A 120 -3.36 10.46 -0.99
N ASP A 121 -3.50 11.46 -0.13
CA ASP A 121 -4.35 12.64 -0.39
C ASP A 121 -3.90 13.37 -1.67
N SER A 122 -2.59 13.49 -1.88
CA SER A 122 -2.03 14.14 -3.06
C SER A 122 -2.30 13.35 -4.34
N LEU A 123 -2.24 12.02 -4.30
CA LEU A 123 -2.56 11.16 -5.45
C LEU A 123 -4.05 11.20 -5.78
N LEU A 124 -4.93 11.21 -4.78
CA LEU A 124 -6.37 11.40 -4.99
C LEU A 124 -6.68 12.78 -5.58
N TYR A 125 -6.01 13.83 -5.11
CA TYR A 125 -6.11 15.16 -5.70
C TYR A 125 -5.63 15.20 -7.16
N CYS A 126 -4.52 14.51 -7.48
CA CYS A 126 -4.06 14.38 -8.86
C CYS A 126 -5.09 13.64 -9.72
N ALA A 127 -5.71 12.58 -9.21
CA ALA A 127 -6.75 11.85 -9.93
C ALA A 127 -8.00 12.70 -10.21
N ASP A 128 -8.43 13.52 -9.24
CA ASP A 128 -9.52 14.50 -9.42
C ASP A 128 -9.19 15.50 -10.55
N TYR A 129 -7.96 16.02 -10.58
CA TYR A 129 -7.49 16.89 -11.67
C TYR A 129 -7.52 16.20 -13.03
N LEU A 130 -7.10 14.93 -13.07
CA LEU A 130 -7.12 14.09 -14.26
C LEU A 130 -8.53 13.63 -14.65
N LYS A 131 -9.55 14.01 -13.88
CA LYS A 131 -10.97 13.67 -14.06
C LYS A 131 -11.22 12.16 -14.04
N ILE A 132 -10.44 11.43 -13.25
CA ILE A 132 -10.67 10.01 -12.99
C ILE A 132 -11.62 9.92 -11.78
N PRO A 133 -12.80 9.29 -11.91
CA PRO A 133 -13.71 9.12 -10.79
C PRO A 133 -13.05 8.44 -9.59
N ARG A 134 -13.28 8.95 -8.38
CA ARG A 134 -12.63 8.47 -7.15
C ARG A 134 -12.88 6.99 -6.85
N ASP A 135 -14.05 6.48 -7.24
CA ASP A 135 -14.43 5.07 -7.11
C ASP A 135 -13.66 4.14 -8.05
N ARG A 136 -12.91 4.69 -9.01
CA ARG A 136 -12.04 3.95 -9.94
C ARG A 136 -10.55 4.04 -9.58
N VAL A 137 -10.21 4.76 -8.50
CA VAL A 137 -8.81 5.01 -8.09
C VAL A 137 -8.58 4.36 -6.74
N HIS A 138 -7.60 3.45 -6.70
CA HIS A 138 -7.25 2.75 -5.47
C HIS A 138 -5.74 2.80 -5.25
N LEU A 139 -5.35 2.84 -3.98
CA LEU A 139 -3.95 2.88 -3.57
C LEU A 139 -3.62 1.62 -2.78
N ILE A 140 -2.49 0.99 -3.07
CA ILE A 140 -2.02 -0.18 -2.34
C ILE A 140 -0.54 -0.05 -2.01
N SER A 141 -0.06 -0.79 -1.01
CA SER A 141 1.37 -0.88 -0.73
C SER A 141 2.06 -1.79 -1.76
N HIS A 142 3.38 -1.65 -1.90
CA HIS A 142 4.21 -2.61 -2.63
C HIS A 142 4.02 -4.04 -2.10
N THR A 143 3.86 -4.20 -0.79
CA THR A 143 3.61 -5.51 -0.17
C THR A 143 2.27 -6.10 -0.59
N GLU A 144 1.20 -5.30 -0.65
CA GLU A 144 -0.09 -5.76 -1.16
C GLU A 144 -0.04 -6.10 -2.65
N SER A 145 0.66 -5.29 -3.44
CA SER A 145 0.86 -5.61 -4.86
C SER A 145 1.60 -6.93 -5.06
N PHE A 146 2.65 -7.17 -4.27
CA PHE A 146 3.36 -8.46 -4.23
C PHE A 146 2.42 -9.62 -3.90
N VAL A 147 1.47 -9.43 -2.97
CA VAL A 147 0.43 -10.43 -2.70
C VAL A 147 -0.40 -10.73 -3.94
N TYR A 148 -0.96 -9.72 -4.61
CA TYR A 148 -1.80 -9.96 -5.79
C TYR A 148 -1.03 -10.55 -6.97
N TYR A 149 0.23 -10.15 -7.16
CA TYR A 149 1.09 -10.76 -8.18
C TYR A 149 1.34 -12.25 -7.89
N VAL A 150 1.72 -12.62 -6.66
CA VAL A 150 2.00 -14.01 -6.31
C VAL A 150 0.74 -14.87 -6.35
N MET A 151 -0.37 -14.35 -5.85
CA MET A 151 -1.64 -15.07 -5.80
C MET A 151 -2.30 -15.23 -7.18
N SER A 152 -1.92 -14.43 -8.18
CA SER A 152 -2.32 -14.65 -9.58
C SER A 152 -1.54 -15.78 -10.26
N GLN A 153 -0.39 -16.18 -9.70
CA GLN A 153 0.39 -17.30 -10.23
C GLN A 153 -0.25 -18.66 -9.93
N LYS A 154 0.20 -19.67 -10.68
CA LYS A 154 -0.19 -21.07 -10.45
C LYS A 154 0.09 -21.47 -8.99
N ARG A 155 -0.81 -22.29 -8.43
CA ARG A 155 -0.76 -22.75 -7.03
C ARG A 155 0.56 -23.34 -6.55
N GLU A 156 1.33 -23.91 -7.46
CA GLU A 156 2.68 -24.43 -7.19
C GLU A 156 3.68 -23.36 -6.73
N VAL A 157 3.52 -22.11 -7.17
CA VAL A 157 4.38 -20.96 -6.81
C VAL A 157 4.23 -20.61 -5.34
N TRP A 158 3.01 -20.63 -4.81
CA TRP A 158 2.68 -20.29 -3.43
C TRP A 158 2.29 -21.52 -2.59
N SER A 159 2.84 -22.69 -2.96
CA SER A 159 2.62 -23.94 -2.21
C SER A 159 3.27 -23.94 -0.82
N ASN A 160 4.37 -23.19 -0.66
CA ASN A 160 4.99 -22.83 0.60
C ASN A 160 5.15 -21.29 0.66
N GLN A 161 6.12 -20.78 1.41
CA GLN A 161 6.41 -19.35 1.43
C GLN A 161 6.99 -18.88 0.09
N VAL A 162 6.76 -17.61 -0.23
CA VAL A 162 7.37 -16.94 -1.37
C VAL A 162 8.19 -15.78 -0.84
N GLY A 163 9.48 -15.77 -1.17
CA GLY A 163 10.37 -14.66 -0.86
C GLY A 163 10.55 -13.77 -2.09
N MET A 164 10.82 -12.49 -1.89
CA MET A 164 11.21 -11.60 -2.97
C MET A 164 12.33 -10.67 -2.53
N PHE A 165 13.39 -10.60 -3.33
CA PHE A 165 14.47 -9.62 -3.17
C PHE A 165 14.25 -8.49 -4.17
N ASP A 166 14.16 -7.28 -3.65
CA ASP A 166 14.04 -6.03 -4.41
C ASP A 166 15.33 -5.23 -4.25
N LEU A 167 16.13 -5.17 -5.31
CA LEU A 167 17.42 -4.47 -5.32
C LEU A 167 17.36 -3.26 -6.25
N THR A 168 17.20 -2.09 -5.64
CA THR A 168 17.21 -0.80 -6.35
C THR A 168 18.60 -0.14 -6.27
N ASN A 169 18.77 1.03 -6.90
CA ASN A 169 20.00 1.81 -6.78
C ASN A 169 20.34 2.24 -5.35
N GLN A 170 19.37 2.28 -4.43
CA GLN A 170 19.53 2.91 -3.11
C GLN A 170 19.14 1.98 -1.96
N SER A 171 18.51 0.84 -2.22
CA SER A 171 18.01 -0.04 -1.17
C SER A 171 17.97 -1.48 -1.63
N LEU A 172 18.25 -2.38 -0.68
CA LEU A 172 17.91 -3.79 -0.77
C LEU A 172 16.73 -4.05 0.19
N ARG A 173 15.62 -4.54 -0.33
CA ARG A 173 14.43 -4.91 0.44
C ARG A 173 14.13 -6.38 0.26
N TYR A 174 13.57 -6.97 1.31
CA TYR A 174 13.08 -8.34 1.27
C TYR A 174 11.60 -8.38 1.65
N TYR A 175 10.82 -9.07 0.83
CA TYR A 175 9.40 -9.33 1.07
C TYR A 175 9.21 -10.81 1.28
N GLU A 176 8.32 -11.18 2.19
CA GLU A 176 7.93 -12.57 2.41
C GLU A 176 6.41 -12.69 2.42
N LEU A 177 5.90 -13.67 1.69
CA LEU A 177 4.49 -14.02 1.66
C LEU A 177 4.29 -15.44 2.21
N LYS A 178 3.28 -15.57 3.06
CA LYS A 178 2.82 -16.85 3.60
C LYS A 178 1.30 -16.97 3.48
N VAL A 179 0.85 -18.06 2.89
CA VAL A 179 -0.56 -18.45 2.88
C VAL A 179 -0.89 -19.26 4.13
N GLN A 180 -1.89 -18.83 4.88
CA GLN A 180 -2.44 -19.52 6.05
C GLN A 180 -3.86 -19.97 5.75
N ARG A 181 -4.11 -21.28 5.79
CA ARG A 181 -5.45 -21.84 5.54
C ARG A 181 -6.21 -21.92 6.86
N GLY A 182 -7.07 -20.93 7.11
CA GLY A 182 -8.00 -20.96 8.23
C GLY A 182 -9.19 -21.88 7.97
N LEU A 183 -9.92 -22.24 9.03
CA LEU A 183 -11.14 -23.06 8.95
C LEU A 183 -12.28 -22.37 8.18
N ARG A 184 -12.32 -21.03 8.16
CA ARG A 184 -13.38 -20.23 7.51
C ARG A 184 -12.93 -19.55 6.21
N GLN A 185 -11.72 -19.01 6.20
CA GLN A 185 -11.19 -18.26 5.05
C GLN A 185 -9.67 -18.38 4.99
N MET A 186 -9.13 -18.37 3.78
CA MET A 186 -7.69 -18.28 3.55
C MET A 186 -7.21 -16.88 3.92
N GLN A 187 -6.07 -16.81 4.60
CA GLN A 187 -5.38 -15.56 4.91
C GLN A 187 -4.04 -15.56 4.17
N VAL A 188 -3.68 -14.43 3.57
CA VAL A 188 -2.39 -14.23 2.94
C VAL A 188 -1.69 -13.13 3.72
N VAL A 189 -0.62 -13.51 4.41
CA VAL A 189 0.18 -12.59 5.22
C VAL A 189 1.44 -12.27 4.44
N ALA A 190 1.73 -10.99 4.27
CA ALA A 190 2.97 -10.54 3.68
C ALA A 190 3.58 -9.39 4.49
N ASP A 191 4.90 -9.45 4.66
CA ASP A 191 5.68 -8.42 5.34
C ASP A 191 6.87 -8.01 4.46
N CYS A 192 7.40 -6.81 4.73
CA CYS A 192 8.58 -6.26 4.07
C CYS A 192 9.60 -5.81 5.13
N GLU A 193 10.89 -6.02 4.87
CA GLU A 193 11.98 -5.46 5.65
C GLU A 193 13.03 -4.81 4.73
N ASN A 194 13.57 -3.66 5.16
CA ASN A 194 14.80 -3.12 4.57
C ASN A 194 15.98 -3.93 5.10
N LEU A 195 16.83 -4.41 4.21
CA LEU A 195 18.05 -5.12 4.57
C LEU A 195 19.17 -4.09 4.76
N GLU A 196 19.69 -3.98 5.98
CA GLU A 196 20.76 -3.04 6.35
C GLU A 196 22.04 -3.30 5.56
N GLU A 197 22.21 -4.52 5.06
CA GLU A 197 23.33 -4.96 4.24
C GLU A 197 23.25 -4.45 2.78
N GLY A 198 22.26 -3.62 2.44
CA GLY A 198 22.09 -3.05 1.10
C GLY A 198 23.30 -2.25 0.62
N PHE A 199 23.45 -2.16 -0.70
CA PHE A 199 24.56 -1.48 -1.37
C PHE A 199 24.06 -0.70 -2.59
N HIS A 200 24.83 0.31 -3.00
CA HIS A 200 24.60 1.02 -4.25
C HIS A 200 25.09 0.18 -5.44
N LEU A 201 24.37 0.26 -6.57
CA LEU A 201 24.67 -0.55 -7.76
C LEU A 201 25.98 -0.16 -8.48
N ASP A 202 26.54 1.01 -8.20
CA ASP A 202 27.86 1.44 -8.68
C ASP A 202 29.00 0.49 -8.23
N VAL A 203 28.81 -0.24 -7.12
CA VAL A 203 29.71 -1.30 -6.68
C VAL A 203 29.85 -2.41 -7.73
N LEU A 204 28.86 -2.59 -8.61
CA LEU A 204 28.89 -3.61 -9.67
C LEU A 204 29.78 -3.22 -10.86
N ASP A 205 30.25 -1.97 -10.96
CA ASP A 205 31.05 -1.47 -12.07
C ASP A 205 32.47 -2.10 -12.14
N ASN A 206 32.88 -2.83 -11.10
CA ASN A 206 34.14 -3.57 -11.09
C ASN A 206 34.00 -4.97 -10.47
N THR A 207 34.91 -5.87 -10.86
CA THR A 207 34.85 -7.28 -10.46
C THR A 207 34.95 -7.51 -8.94
N ALA A 208 35.72 -6.70 -8.22
CA ALA A 208 35.89 -6.86 -6.78
C ALA A 208 34.61 -6.48 -6.02
N GLY A 209 33.96 -5.39 -6.44
CA GLY A 209 32.68 -4.94 -5.91
C GLY A 209 31.55 -5.92 -6.23
N ALA A 210 31.45 -6.41 -7.48
CA ALA A 210 30.48 -7.45 -7.84
C ALA A 210 30.60 -8.71 -6.94
N ARG A 211 31.82 -9.18 -6.66
CA ARG A 211 32.06 -10.31 -5.73
C ARG A 211 31.70 -9.99 -4.27
N LEU A 212 31.82 -8.73 -3.86
CA LEU A 212 31.38 -8.30 -2.53
C LEU A 212 29.85 -8.30 -2.45
N ALA A 213 29.19 -7.72 -3.45
CA ALA A 213 27.74 -7.68 -3.56
C ALA A 213 27.13 -9.10 -3.59
N ASP A 214 27.72 -10.03 -4.34
CA ASP A 214 27.28 -11.44 -4.39
C ASP A 214 27.35 -12.08 -2.98
N ARG A 215 28.46 -11.87 -2.27
CA ARG A 215 28.62 -12.37 -0.88
C ARG A 215 27.62 -11.76 0.10
N ILE A 216 27.31 -10.47 -0.06
CA ILE A 216 26.29 -9.79 0.74
C ILE A 216 24.94 -10.47 0.53
N LEU A 217 24.52 -10.64 -0.74
CA LEU A 217 23.25 -11.29 -1.05
C LEU A 217 23.22 -12.75 -0.57
N CYS A 218 24.31 -13.50 -0.68
CA CYS A 218 24.42 -14.84 -0.11
C CYS A 218 24.18 -14.85 1.41
N SER A 219 24.76 -13.90 2.13
CA SER A 219 24.59 -13.77 3.58
C SER A 219 23.14 -13.48 3.96
N CYS A 220 22.48 -12.57 3.23
CA CYS A 220 21.05 -12.30 3.40
C CYS A 220 20.22 -13.56 3.12
N ALA A 221 20.47 -14.25 1.99
CA ALA A 221 19.78 -15.47 1.63
C ALA A 221 19.96 -16.59 2.66
N ASP A 222 21.15 -16.73 3.26
CA ASP A 222 21.40 -17.73 4.29
C ASP A 222 20.60 -17.44 5.56
N ARG A 223 20.61 -16.17 6.00
CA ARG A 223 19.86 -15.72 7.18
C ARG A 223 18.36 -15.97 7.02
N ILE A 224 17.82 -15.68 5.83
CA ILE A 224 16.38 -15.68 5.55
C ILE A 224 15.87 -17.08 5.17
N LEU A 225 16.54 -17.74 4.22
CA LEU A 225 16.02 -18.95 3.57
C LEU A 225 16.28 -20.24 4.36
N GLN A 226 17.24 -20.27 5.28
CA GLN A 226 17.58 -21.51 6.01
C GLN A 226 16.51 -21.95 7.01
N LYS A 227 15.71 -21.02 7.54
CA LYS A 227 14.76 -21.30 8.64
C LYS A 227 13.38 -21.75 8.19
N ARG A 228 13.05 -21.60 6.90
CA ARG A 228 11.67 -21.75 6.40
C ARG A 228 11.65 -22.45 5.05
N LEU A 229 10.51 -23.04 4.71
CA LEU A 229 10.31 -23.68 3.41
C LEU A 229 9.76 -22.65 2.42
N PHE A 230 10.50 -22.45 1.34
CA PHE A 230 10.12 -21.58 0.24
C PHE A 230 9.83 -22.42 -1.00
N SER A 231 8.74 -22.10 -1.70
CA SER A 231 8.41 -22.71 -3.01
C SER A 231 8.93 -21.88 -4.17
N ALA A 232 9.03 -20.56 -3.98
CA ALA A 232 9.51 -19.63 -4.98
C ALA A 232 10.28 -18.47 -4.36
N ILE A 233 11.22 -17.94 -5.14
CA ILE A 233 11.90 -16.66 -4.92
C ILE A 233 11.66 -15.79 -6.15
N VAL A 234 11.34 -14.52 -5.93
CA VAL A 234 11.25 -13.52 -6.98
C VAL A 234 12.38 -12.51 -6.82
N LEU A 235 13.00 -12.10 -7.92
CA LEU A 235 13.98 -11.05 -7.97
C LEU A 235 13.37 -9.88 -8.75
N THR A 236 13.46 -8.67 -8.20
CA THR A 236 12.93 -7.45 -8.81
C THR A 236 13.83 -6.25 -8.55
N GLY A 237 13.66 -5.19 -9.32
CA GLY A 237 14.49 -4.00 -9.23
C GLY A 237 15.74 -4.06 -10.11
N LYS A 238 16.31 -2.87 -10.34
CA LYS A 238 17.37 -2.62 -11.32
C LYS A 238 18.60 -3.53 -11.16
N GLY A 239 18.95 -3.91 -9.92
CA GLY A 239 20.10 -4.76 -9.65
C GLY A 239 19.98 -6.19 -10.19
N PHE A 240 18.76 -6.64 -10.52
CA PHE A 240 18.51 -7.97 -11.07
C PHE A 240 18.11 -7.97 -12.55
N GLU A 241 18.20 -6.83 -13.26
CA GLU A 241 18.11 -6.78 -14.74
C GLU A 241 19.18 -7.65 -15.40
N ASN A 242 20.36 -7.70 -14.78
CA ASN A 242 21.41 -8.66 -15.08
C ASN A 242 21.80 -9.38 -13.79
N THR A 243 21.77 -10.71 -13.78
CA THR A 243 22.11 -11.53 -12.59
C THR A 243 23.48 -12.18 -12.66
N GLU A 244 24.24 -12.02 -13.76
CA GLU A 244 25.53 -12.69 -13.96
C GLU A 244 26.60 -12.28 -12.95
N TRP A 245 26.45 -11.11 -12.33
CA TRP A 245 27.36 -10.61 -11.30
C TRP A 245 27.23 -11.38 -9.97
N ALA A 246 26.14 -12.13 -9.76
CA ALA A 246 25.79 -12.79 -8.51
C ALA A 246 25.69 -14.34 -8.61
N PRO A 247 26.70 -15.04 -9.16
CA PRO A 247 26.57 -16.47 -9.48
C PRO A 247 26.33 -17.35 -8.24
N GLU A 248 26.95 -17.05 -7.09
CA GLU A 248 26.78 -17.86 -5.88
C GLU A 248 25.40 -17.63 -5.24
N PHE A 249 24.94 -16.38 -5.19
CA PHE A 249 23.60 -16.06 -4.73
C PHE A 249 22.54 -16.75 -5.60
N MET A 250 22.69 -16.68 -6.92
CA MET A 250 21.76 -17.33 -7.87
C MET A 250 21.68 -18.84 -7.65
N LYS A 251 22.83 -19.50 -7.47
CA LYS A 251 22.88 -20.93 -7.13
C LYS A 251 22.16 -21.24 -5.82
N GLN A 252 22.32 -20.38 -4.82
CA GLN A 252 21.69 -20.53 -3.51
C GLN A 252 20.17 -20.37 -3.61
N VAL A 253 19.65 -19.30 -4.21
CA VAL A 253 18.20 -19.06 -4.27
C VAL A 253 17.48 -20.04 -5.20
N CYS A 254 18.12 -20.53 -6.26
CA CYS A 254 17.57 -21.56 -7.16
C CYS A 254 17.50 -22.98 -6.55
N SER A 255 18.20 -23.24 -5.45
CA SER A 255 18.28 -24.59 -4.88
C SER A 255 16.91 -25.09 -4.39
N ARG A 256 16.32 -26.04 -5.14
CA ARG A 256 15.01 -26.68 -4.87
C ARG A 256 13.83 -25.71 -4.86
N ARG A 257 13.97 -24.54 -5.47
CA ARG A 257 12.97 -23.46 -5.51
C ARG A 257 12.78 -22.99 -6.94
N ARG A 258 11.61 -22.44 -7.23
CA ARG A 258 11.40 -21.68 -8.46
C ARG A 258 12.01 -20.30 -8.31
N LEU A 259 12.72 -19.83 -9.33
CA LEU A 259 13.24 -18.47 -9.38
C LEU A 259 12.54 -17.72 -10.51
N PHE A 260 12.09 -16.51 -10.22
CA PHE A 260 11.52 -15.59 -11.19
C PHE A 260 12.30 -14.28 -11.16
N VAL A 261 12.52 -13.67 -12.31
CA VAL A 261 12.96 -12.27 -12.42
C VAL A 261 11.80 -11.50 -13.02
N GLU A 262 11.26 -10.54 -12.28
CA GLU A 262 10.10 -9.75 -12.71
C GLU A 262 10.28 -8.31 -12.25
N ASN A 263 10.74 -7.45 -13.16
CA ASN A 263 11.03 -6.05 -12.85
C ASN A 263 9.79 -5.16 -12.78
N SER A 264 8.64 -5.64 -13.26
CA SER A 264 7.37 -4.88 -13.21
C SER A 264 6.37 -5.54 -12.26
N LEU A 265 6.87 -6.19 -11.21
CA LEU A 265 6.06 -6.99 -10.30
C LEU A 265 4.98 -6.13 -9.62
N PHE A 266 5.36 -4.95 -9.13
CA PHE A 266 4.44 -4.09 -8.39
C PHE A 266 3.37 -3.46 -9.29
N SER A 267 3.67 -3.13 -10.55
CA SER A 267 2.64 -2.64 -11.48
C SER A 267 1.72 -3.77 -11.94
N LYS A 268 2.25 -4.98 -12.14
CA LYS A 268 1.45 -6.17 -12.48
C LYS A 268 0.55 -6.63 -11.34
N GLY A 269 1.04 -6.63 -10.10
CA GLY A 269 0.23 -6.93 -8.93
C GLY A 269 -0.91 -5.93 -8.73
N ALA A 270 -0.62 -4.63 -8.93
CA ALA A 270 -1.62 -3.58 -8.96
C ALA A 270 -2.63 -3.79 -10.09
N LEU A 271 -2.20 -4.22 -11.28
CA LEU A 271 -3.08 -4.50 -12.41
C LEU A 271 -4.05 -5.67 -12.10
N MET A 272 -3.56 -6.72 -11.44
CA MET A 272 -4.41 -7.84 -11.00
C MET A 272 -5.50 -7.36 -10.04
N LYS A 273 -5.13 -6.47 -9.10
CA LYS A 273 -6.08 -5.86 -8.17
C LYS A 273 -7.07 -4.92 -8.88
N ALA A 274 -6.61 -4.13 -9.85
CA ALA A 274 -7.44 -3.22 -10.63
C ALA A 274 -8.52 -3.98 -11.41
N ALA A 275 -8.15 -5.12 -11.99
CA ALA A 275 -9.08 -6.02 -12.66
C ALA A 275 -10.08 -6.68 -11.71
N ASP A 276 -9.64 -7.05 -10.50
CA ASP A 276 -10.50 -7.66 -9.48
C ASP A 276 -11.62 -6.72 -9.01
N TYR A 277 -11.35 -5.40 -8.94
CA TYR A 277 -12.38 -4.40 -8.60
C TYR A 277 -13.53 -4.32 -9.61
N LEU A 278 -13.33 -4.77 -10.85
CA LEU A 278 -14.36 -4.79 -11.88
C LEU A 278 -15.22 -6.07 -11.86
N GLN A 279 -14.88 -7.04 -11.01
CA GLN A 279 -15.61 -8.30 -10.89
C GLN A 279 -16.70 -8.22 -9.82
N GLU A 280 -17.87 -8.81 -10.07
CA GLU A 280 -18.92 -8.94 -9.04
C GLU A 280 -18.45 -9.82 -7.86
N LYS A 281 -17.58 -10.80 -8.14
CA LYS A 281 -16.98 -11.69 -7.15
C LYS A 281 -15.48 -11.68 -7.33
N SER A 282 -14.77 -11.43 -6.24
CA SER A 282 -13.31 -11.42 -6.26
C SER A 282 -12.75 -12.77 -6.72
N SER A 283 -11.81 -12.71 -7.66
CA SER A 283 -10.98 -13.84 -8.07
C SER A 283 -9.97 -14.25 -6.98
N TYR A 284 -9.84 -13.43 -5.93
CA TYR A 284 -8.90 -13.55 -4.84
C TYR A 284 -9.63 -13.63 -3.48
N PRO A 285 -10.37 -14.71 -3.18
CA PRO A 285 -11.22 -14.83 -1.99
C PRO A 285 -10.42 -15.13 -0.70
N PHE A 286 -9.44 -14.30 -0.39
CA PHE A 286 -8.62 -14.36 0.83
C PHE A 286 -8.64 -13.04 1.59
N ILE A 287 -8.29 -13.11 2.87
CA ILE A 287 -8.02 -11.92 3.69
C ILE A 287 -6.54 -11.57 3.50
N CYS A 288 -6.26 -10.38 2.99
CA CYS A 288 -4.90 -9.86 2.83
C CYS A 288 -4.44 -9.17 4.11
N ILE A 289 -3.31 -9.59 4.68
CA ILE A 289 -2.70 -8.95 5.84
C ILE A 289 -1.29 -8.52 5.47
N CYS A 290 -1.10 -7.22 5.26
CA CYS A 290 0.17 -6.62 4.87
C CYS A 290 0.21 -5.14 5.25
N GLU A 291 1.27 -4.43 4.87
CA GLU A 291 1.35 -2.97 5.04
C GLU A 291 0.14 -2.28 4.37
N GLY A 292 -0.52 -1.38 5.09
CA GLY A 292 -1.76 -0.72 4.64
C GLY A 292 -3.05 -1.41 5.11
N ARG A 293 -2.95 -2.64 5.61
CA ARG A 293 -4.09 -3.45 6.05
C ARG A 293 -4.06 -3.66 7.56
N LEU A 294 -5.22 -3.63 8.21
CA LEU A 294 -5.32 -3.95 9.64
C LEU A 294 -4.88 -5.39 9.91
N LYS A 295 -3.96 -5.58 10.86
CA LYS A 295 -3.49 -6.92 11.29
C LYS A 295 -4.39 -7.58 12.34
N THR A 296 -5.39 -6.84 12.83
CA THR A 296 -6.26 -7.25 13.94
C THR A 296 -7.72 -6.90 13.65
N THR A 297 -8.65 -7.73 14.09
CA THR A 297 -10.07 -7.38 14.14
C THR A 297 -10.38 -6.66 15.46
N VAL A 298 -11.07 -5.53 15.38
CA VAL A 298 -11.59 -4.78 16.52
C VAL A 298 -13.09 -5.02 16.63
N SER A 299 -13.54 -5.52 17.77
CA SER A 299 -14.95 -5.66 18.09
C SER A 299 -15.31 -5.07 19.44
N VAL A 300 -16.58 -4.75 19.64
CA VAL A 300 -17.13 -4.30 20.93
C VAL A 300 -18.13 -5.34 21.45
N LYS A 301 -18.13 -5.58 22.76
CA LYS A 301 -19.14 -6.42 23.39
C LYS A 301 -20.49 -5.69 23.37
N VAL A 302 -21.52 -6.33 22.83
CA VAL A 302 -22.86 -5.74 22.72
C VAL A 302 -23.92 -6.69 23.25
N LEU A 303 -25.02 -6.13 23.74
CA LEU A 303 -26.25 -6.86 24.04
C LEU A 303 -27.29 -6.52 22.98
N ASN A 304 -27.70 -7.49 22.16
CA ASN A 304 -28.73 -7.30 21.15
C ASN A 304 -29.90 -8.26 21.42
N HIS A 305 -31.10 -7.74 21.68
CA HIS A 305 -32.27 -8.53 22.08
C HIS A 305 -31.95 -9.55 23.19
N ASP A 306 -31.31 -9.07 24.27
CA ASP A 306 -30.88 -9.87 25.42
C ASP A 306 -29.90 -11.02 25.12
N LYS A 307 -29.29 -11.03 23.92
CA LYS A 307 -28.21 -11.94 23.57
C LYS A 307 -26.89 -11.19 23.56
N GLU A 308 -25.93 -11.68 24.35
CA GLU A 308 -24.56 -11.18 24.30
C GLU A 308 -23.91 -11.57 22.96
N GLY A 309 -23.24 -10.61 22.34
CA GLY A 309 -22.55 -10.78 21.08
C GLY A 309 -21.33 -9.87 20.97
N GLN A 310 -20.65 -9.98 19.82
CA GLN A 310 -19.55 -9.10 19.44
C GLN A 310 -19.93 -8.40 18.15
N LEU A 311 -19.90 -7.08 18.16
CA LEU A 311 -20.05 -6.27 16.95
C LEU A 311 -18.66 -5.93 16.42
N VAL A 312 -18.32 -6.39 15.23
CA VAL A 312 -17.07 -6.04 14.56
C VAL A 312 -17.17 -4.61 14.04
N LEU A 313 -16.25 -3.75 14.48
CA LEU A 313 -16.16 -2.35 14.05
C LEU A 313 -15.11 -2.16 12.96
N ALA A 314 -14.09 -3.02 12.91
CA ALA A 314 -13.09 -3.09 11.85
C ALA A 314 -12.52 -4.52 11.80
N ALA A 315 -12.37 -5.09 10.61
CA ALA A 315 -11.86 -6.43 10.41
C ALA A 315 -10.37 -6.44 10.06
N ALA A 316 -9.67 -7.50 10.47
CA ALA A 316 -8.33 -7.77 9.94
C ALA A 316 -8.42 -7.89 8.40
N GLY A 317 -7.55 -7.15 7.70
CA GLY A 317 -7.52 -7.04 6.25
C GLY A 317 -8.27 -5.84 5.67
N ASP A 318 -8.95 -5.03 6.49
CA ASP A 318 -9.47 -3.75 6.03
C ASP A 318 -8.32 -2.75 5.80
N ASN A 319 -8.47 -1.85 4.83
CA ASN A 319 -7.56 -0.71 4.64
C ASN A 319 -7.68 0.22 5.85
N TRP A 320 -6.59 0.44 6.60
CA TRP A 320 -6.68 1.18 7.87
C TRP A 320 -7.19 2.63 7.67
N TYR A 321 -6.85 3.25 6.54
CA TYR A 321 -7.20 4.64 6.21
C TYR A 321 -8.67 4.80 5.77
N GLU A 322 -9.31 3.71 5.33
CA GLU A 322 -10.75 3.66 5.00
C GLU A 322 -11.60 3.06 6.13
N ALA A 323 -10.99 2.30 7.04
CA ALA A 323 -11.67 1.64 8.15
C ALA A 323 -12.19 2.66 9.17
N LYS A 324 -13.44 3.09 8.98
CA LYS A 324 -14.14 4.01 9.87
C LYS A 324 -15.53 3.47 10.19
N SER A 325 -15.89 3.50 11.47
CA SER A 325 -17.18 3.04 11.96
C SER A 325 -17.75 4.04 12.94
N THR A 326 -19.00 4.46 12.72
CA THR A 326 -19.74 5.29 13.68
C THR A 326 -21.01 4.57 14.08
N VAL A 327 -21.16 4.27 15.37
CA VAL A 327 -22.27 3.48 15.90
C VAL A 327 -22.78 4.10 17.20
N ASP A 328 -24.10 4.19 17.33
CA ASP A 328 -24.77 4.61 18.55
C ASP A 328 -25.02 3.41 19.48
N PHE A 329 -24.68 3.54 20.76
CA PHE A 329 -24.93 2.53 21.80
C PHE A 329 -25.73 3.11 22.97
N ILE A 330 -26.46 2.26 23.67
CA ILE A 330 -27.00 2.55 25.00
C ILE A 330 -26.13 1.83 26.01
N VAL A 331 -25.54 2.58 26.95
CA VAL A 331 -24.66 2.04 27.98
C VAL A 331 -25.50 1.32 29.03
N THR A 332 -25.07 0.12 29.43
CA THR A 332 -25.69 -0.64 30.52
C THR A 332 -24.66 -1.25 31.44
N GLY A 333 -24.96 -1.28 32.74
CA GLY A 333 -24.06 -1.80 33.77
C GLY A 333 -22.94 -0.80 34.11
N ASN A 334 -21.68 -1.24 33.98
CA ASN A 334 -20.53 -0.38 34.26
C ASN A 334 -20.41 0.70 33.17
N PRO A 335 -20.09 1.96 33.53
CA PRO A 335 -19.93 3.05 32.57
C PRO A 335 -18.58 2.92 31.84
N GLU A 336 -18.44 1.89 31.00
CA GLU A 336 -17.24 1.63 30.20
C GLU A 336 -17.61 1.06 28.83
N VAL A 337 -16.73 1.27 27.85
CA VAL A 337 -16.79 0.59 26.54
C VAL A 337 -15.67 -0.44 26.47
N GLU A 338 -16.03 -1.72 26.34
CA GLU A 338 -15.09 -2.84 26.27
C GLU A 338 -14.85 -3.29 24.81
N PHE A 339 -13.65 -3.03 24.32
CA PHE A 339 -13.14 -3.49 23.04
C PHE A 339 -12.43 -4.83 23.19
N THR A 340 -12.63 -5.69 22.21
CA THR A 340 -11.87 -6.91 21.98
C THR A 340 -10.99 -6.71 20.75
N ILE A 341 -9.68 -6.75 20.95
CA ILE A 341 -8.69 -6.70 19.87
C ILE A 341 -8.21 -8.12 19.61
N SER A 342 -8.43 -8.61 18.38
CA SER A 342 -8.16 -9.99 17.98
C SER A 342 -7.13 -10.03 16.84
N PRO A 343 -5.84 -10.20 17.15
CA PRO A 343 -4.80 -10.42 16.15
C PRO A 343 -4.91 -11.77 15.45
N LEU A 344 -4.08 -11.97 14.42
CA LEU A 344 -3.91 -13.26 13.74
C LEU A 344 -3.57 -14.42 14.68
N ASP A 345 -2.73 -14.17 15.69
CA ASP A 345 -2.44 -15.13 16.74
C ASP A 345 -3.51 -15.05 17.83
N PRO A 346 -4.39 -16.06 17.98
CA PRO A 346 -5.48 -16.01 18.95
C PRO A 346 -4.99 -15.88 20.41
N LYS A 347 -3.74 -16.26 20.69
CA LYS A 347 -3.14 -16.14 22.02
C LYS A 347 -2.80 -14.70 22.40
N LYS A 348 -2.75 -13.79 21.42
CA LYS A 348 -2.47 -12.36 21.62
C LYS A 348 -3.74 -11.51 21.73
N LYS A 349 -4.91 -12.15 21.79
CA LYS A 349 -6.19 -11.47 21.99
C LYS A 349 -6.14 -10.66 23.30
N LYS A 350 -6.55 -9.40 23.25
CA LYS A 350 -6.56 -8.50 24.40
C LYS A 350 -7.89 -7.75 24.52
N LEU A 351 -8.23 -7.41 25.76
CA LEU A 351 -9.38 -6.57 26.10
C LEU A 351 -8.89 -5.17 26.44
N VAL A 352 -9.56 -4.16 25.90
CA VAL A 352 -9.29 -2.75 26.20
C VAL A 352 -10.59 -2.12 26.68
N LYS A 353 -10.53 -1.46 27.84
CA LYS A 353 -11.68 -0.79 28.45
C LYS A 353 -11.43 0.70 28.44
N ILE A 354 -12.40 1.45 27.94
CA ILE A 354 -12.41 2.91 28.03
C ILE A 354 -13.51 3.28 29.03
N GLY A 355 -13.11 3.78 30.18
CA GLY A 355 -14.03 4.27 31.20
C GLY A 355 -14.77 5.53 30.72
N LEU A 356 -15.99 5.71 31.21
CA LEU A 356 -16.83 6.88 30.96
C LEU A 356 -16.99 7.67 32.27
N GLU A 357 -15.91 7.80 33.06
CA GLU A 357 -15.95 8.47 34.37
C GLU A 357 -16.32 9.94 34.28
N ASP A 358 -15.95 10.59 33.17
CA ASP A 358 -16.26 11.99 32.87
C ASP A 358 -17.71 12.18 32.36
N PHE A 359 -18.44 11.10 32.09
CA PHE A 359 -19.82 11.19 31.61
C PHE A 359 -20.79 11.49 32.77
N PRO A 360 -21.94 12.13 32.47
CA PRO A 360 -22.95 12.41 33.49
C PRO A 360 -23.46 11.12 34.13
N LYS A 361 -23.56 11.13 35.47
CA LYS A 361 -24.08 9.99 36.22
C LYS A 361 -25.60 9.92 36.06
N ARG A 362 -26.06 8.97 35.24
CA ARG A 362 -27.48 8.74 34.97
C ARG A 362 -27.87 7.29 35.36
N PRO A 363 -29.18 7.00 35.52
CA PRO A 363 -29.65 5.63 35.72
C PRO A 363 -29.19 4.66 34.61
N ASP A 364 -29.20 3.37 34.90
CA ASP A 364 -28.86 2.35 33.92
C ASP A 364 -29.70 2.49 32.63
N ARG A 365 -29.09 2.27 31.47
CA ARG A 365 -29.72 2.36 30.13
C ARG A 365 -30.27 3.75 29.78
N THR A 366 -29.78 4.81 30.41
CA THR A 366 -30.18 6.20 30.11
C THR A 366 -29.03 7.09 29.61
N THR A 367 -27.93 6.47 29.19
CA THR A 367 -26.82 7.13 28.50
C THR A 367 -26.67 6.54 27.11
N LYS A 368 -27.02 7.32 26.10
CA LYS A 368 -26.70 7.03 24.70
C LYS A 368 -25.36 7.65 24.37
N ILE A 369 -24.49 6.85 23.75
CA ILE A 369 -23.19 7.31 23.26
C ILE A 369 -23.11 7.12 21.75
N GLU A 370 -22.40 8.02 21.08
CA GLU A 370 -21.93 7.83 19.71
C GLU A 370 -20.46 7.42 19.78
N LEU A 371 -20.14 6.21 19.35
CA LEU A 371 -18.77 5.72 19.21
C LEU A 371 -18.33 5.89 17.75
N SER A 372 -17.30 6.69 17.52
CA SER A 372 -16.61 6.77 16.24
C SER A 372 -15.23 6.13 16.35
N LEU A 373 -14.96 5.16 15.49
CA LEU A 373 -13.71 4.43 15.38
C LEU A 373 -13.00 4.81 14.08
N GLY A 374 -11.70 5.05 14.17
CA GLY A 374 -10.79 5.17 13.03
C GLY A 374 -9.38 4.73 13.41
N PHE A 375 -8.42 4.90 12.51
CA PHE A 375 -7.03 4.49 12.70
C PHE A 375 -6.08 5.56 12.20
N SER A 376 -5.00 5.81 12.94
CA SER A 376 -3.91 6.69 12.49
C SER A 376 -2.87 5.95 11.66
N ASP A 377 -2.74 4.64 11.89
CA ASP A 377 -1.89 3.71 11.16
C ASP A 377 -2.40 2.26 11.36
N ASP A 378 -1.69 1.26 10.85
CA ASP A 378 -2.07 -0.16 10.96
C ASP A 378 -1.92 -0.77 12.37
N ARG A 379 -1.45 0.01 13.36
CA ARG A 379 -1.14 -0.40 14.74
C ARG A 379 -1.88 0.42 15.78
N THR A 380 -2.56 1.50 15.41
CA THR A 380 -3.10 2.47 16.36
C THR A 380 -4.54 2.83 15.99
N MET A 381 -5.44 2.43 16.88
CA MET A 381 -6.86 2.74 16.82
C MET A 381 -7.15 4.04 17.56
N VAL A 382 -8.01 4.88 16.98
CA VAL A 382 -8.53 6.11 17.58
C VAL A 382 -10.03 5.93 17.83
N ALA A 383 -10.43 5.88 19.10
CA ALA A 383 -11.83 5.82 19.50
C ALA A 383 -12.27 7.18 20.05
N VAL A 384 -13.37 7.71 19.50
CA VAL A 384 -14.03 8.93 19.98
C VAL A 384 -15.41 8.53 20.49
N ILE A 385 -15.67 8.76 21.76
CA ILE A 385 -16.96 8.45 22.42
C ILE A 385 -17.59 9.77 22.83
N LYS A 386 -18.79 10.05 22.32
CA LYS A 386 -19.52 11.29 22.58
C LYS A 386 -20.85 11.01 23.29
N ASP A 387 -21.16 11.79 24.33
CA ASP A 387 -22.46 11.76 24.98
C ASP A 387 -23.55 12.31 24.04
N LYS A 388 -24.59 11.52 23.84
CA LYS A 388 -25.80 11.88 23.07
C LYS A 388 -27.02 12.02 23.97
N GLY A 389 -26.87 11.89 25.29
CA GLY A 389 -27.98 11.95 26.23
C GLY A 389 -28.94 10.77 26.07
N PHE A 390 -30.22 10.99 26.30
CA PHE A 390 -31.32 10.06 26.06
C PHE A 390 -32.60 10.84 25.78
N GLY A 391 -32.56 11.61 24.69
CA GLY A 391 -33.63 12.54 24.33
C GLY A 391 -33.79 13.67 25.35
N GLU A 392 -35.02 14.14 25.53
CA GLU A 392 -35.34 15.23 26.48
C GLU A 392 -35.27 14.77 27.95
N ILE A 393 -35.39 13.46 28.20
CA ILE A 393 -35.38 12.90 29.56
C ILE A 393 -34.02 13.09 30.21
N PHE A 394 -32.95 12.88 29.43
CA PHE A 394 -31.58 13.14 29.84
C PHE A 394 -30.83 13.86 28.73
N PRO A 395 -30.76 15.20 28.73
CA PRO A 395 -30.10 15.95 27.68
C PRO A 395 -28.61 15.61 27.55
N ALA A 396 -28.08 15.68 26.32
CA ALA A 396 -26.65 15.51 26.07
C ALA A 396 -25.84 16.64 26.71
N GLU A 397 -24.74 16.30 27.39
CA GLU A 397 -23.82 17.29 27.98
C GLU A 397 -22.58 17.53 27.09
N ASN A 398 -22.57 16.99 25.87
CA ASN A 398 -21.48 17.10 24.89
C ASN A 398 -20.10 16.67 25.40
N VAL A 399 -20.06 15.87 26.47
CA VAL A 399 -18.83 15.22 26.93
C VAL A 399 -18.29 14.33 25.82
N MET A 400 -16.98 14.39 25.60
CA MET A 400 -16.28 13.61 24.59
C MET A 400 -14.99 13.05 25.16
N ILE A 401 -14.77 11.76 24.95
CA ILE A 401 -13.50 11.09 25.22
C ILE A 401 -12.87 10.74 23.88
N LYS A 402 -11.60 11.11 23.69
CA LYS A 402 -10.77 10.63 22.58
C LYS A 402 -9.64 9.79 23.17
N GLN A 403 -9.56 8.53 22.75
CA GLN A 403 -8.54 7.60 23.22
C GLN A 403 -7.80 6.99 22.03
N GLU A 404 -6.48 6.97 22.13
CA GLU A 404 -5.61 6.20 21.23
C GLU A 404 -5.23 4.89 21.90
N VAL A 405 -5.29 3.80 21.13
CA VAL A 405 -5.08 2.43 21.61
C VAL A 405 -4.20 1.69 20.61
N GLY A 406 -3.06 1.19 21.08
CA GLY A 406 -2.23 0.29 20.29
C GLY A 406 -2.92 -1.07 20.10
N LEU A 407 -2.90 -1.61 18.88
CA LEU A 407 -3.51 -2.87 18.45
C LEU A 407 -2.69 -4.11 18.81
#